data_AF-A0A0A2KMU9-F1
#
_entry.id   AF-A0A0A2KMU9-F1
#
_cell.length_a   1.000
_cell.length_b   1.000
_cell.length_c   1.000
_cell.angle_alpha   90.00
_cell.angle_beta   90.00
_cell.angle_gamma   90.00
#
_symmetry.space_group_name_H-M   'P 1'
#
loop_
_entity.id
_entity.type
_entity.pdbx_description
1 polymer ?
#
loop_
_entity_poly.entity_id
_entity_poly.type
_entity_poly.pdbx_seq_one_letter_code
_entity_poly.pdbx_strand_id
1 'polypeptide(L)'
;MATQSEPDIVLYDLACTKDICFSPVVWRIRLMLNYKNIPYKTIFLEFPDIEPTLKELGLVPGESASKYTVPAIHHVPTHTYIMDSLPIAHFLESTYPNPHVPLTSELGVEIETKARGVLGRAIYSSVMPREIRILSPRSQEYFRRTREASLGHRLEDLLDGDREERVWDGVSDAMGAVGELIRTHSADGPFVLGARPSYTDFFIAGSLQCIRVVDEGVFQRMIKYPGYGEVYEACLPFVETQD
;
A
#
# COMPACT_ATOMS: atom_id res chain seq x y z
N MET A 1 33.67 -0.66 17.04
CA MET A 1 32.61 0.33 16.74
C MET A 1 32.10 -0.02 15.35
N ALA A 2 30.87 -0.54 15.25
CA ALA A 2 30.28 -0.78 13.95
C ALA A 2 30.00 0.59 13.32
N THR A 3 30.64 0.88 12.20
CA THR A 3 30.22 1.98 11.32
C THR A 3 28.78 1.68 10.92
N GLN A 4 27.81 2.44 11.43
CA GLN A 4 26.47 2.45 10.84
C GLN A 4 26.65 2.92 9.40
N SER A 5 26.60 1.98 8.45
CA SER A 5 26.53 2.32 7.04
C SER A 5 25.27 3.15 6.83
N GLU A 6 25.39 4.26 6.11
CA GLU A 6 24.21 5.00 5.67
C GLU A 6 23.26 4.07 4.90
N PRO A 7 21.93 4.24 5.05
CA PRO A 7 20.96 3.41 4.33
C PRO A 7 21.11 3.62 2.82
N ASP A 8 20.94 2.56 2.04
CA ASP A 8 21.02 2.63 0.58
C ASP A 8 19.83 3.39 -0.03
N ILE A 9 18.70 3.39 0.69
CA ILE A 9 17.44 3.99 0.25
C ILE A 9 16.92 4.96 1.31
N VAL A 10 16.49 6.14 0.89
CA VAL A 10 15.56 6.98 1.66
C VAL A 10 14.18 6.81 1.05
N LEU A 11 13.23 6.31 1.84
CA LEU A 11 11.83 6.10 1.44
C LEU A 11 10.96 7.25 1.94
N TYR A 12 10.35 7.99 1.03
CA TYR A 12 9.35 9.00 1.35
C TYR A 12 7.97 8.34 1.49
N ASP A 13 7.39 8.45 2.68
CA ASP A 13 6.15 7.81 3.10
C ASP A 13 5.12 8.86 3.56
N LEU A 14 3.86 8.46 3.71
CA LEU A 14 2.78 9.30 4.18
C LEU A 14 2.73 9.30 5.72
N ALA A 15 2.73 10.49 6.33
CA ALA A 15 2.70 10.67 7.77
C ALA A 15 1.30 10.43 8.38
N CYS A 16 1.26 9.72 9.51
CA CYS A 16 0.10 9.66 10.41
C CYS A 16 0.54 9.99 11.85
N THR A 17 -0.42 10.19 12.75
CA THR A 17 -0.17 10.52 14.17
C THR A 17 0.47 9.39 14.98
N LYS A 18 0.62 8.20 14.38
CA LYS A 18 1.24 7.02 14.99
C LYS A 18 2.69 6.82 14.57
N ASP A 19 3.25 7.68 13.71
CA ASP A 19 4.61 7.59 13.16
C ASP A 19 4.91 6.21 12.51
N ILE A 20 3.91 5.63 11.84
CA ILE A 20 4.01 4.35 11.11
C ILE A 20 3.47 4.49 9.70
N CYS A 21 3.90 3.58 8.81
CA CYS A 21 3.37 3.46 7.46
C CYS A 21 1.90 3.01 7.49
N PHE A 22 1.04 3.75 6.78
CA PHE A 22 -0.35 3.38 6.54
C PHE A 22 -0.76 3.53 5.08
N SER A 23 0.13 3.97 4.19
CA SER A 23 -0.18 4.07 2.76
C SER A 23 -0.10 2.69 2.09
N PRO A 24 -1.16 2.23 1.40
CA PRO A 24 -1.18 0.88 0.80
C PRO A 24 -0.17 0.75 -0.34
N VAL A 25 0.12 1.83 -1.05
CA VAL A 25 1.10 1.83 -2.16
C VAL A 25 2.54 1.96 -1.66
N VAL A 26 2.77 2.63 -0.52
CA VAL A 26 4.10 2.68 0.11
C VAL A 26 4.42 1.33 0.75
N TRP A 27 3.44 0.68 1.36
CA TRP A 27 3.60 -0.68 1.90
C TRP A 27 4.12 -1.68 0.86
N ARG A 28 3.77 -1.55 -0.42
CA ARG A 28 4.31 -2.44 -1.48
C ARG A 28 5.83 -2.34 -1.59
N ILE A 29 6.36 -1.12 -1.54
CA ILE A 29 7.80 -0.86 -1.60
C ILE A 29 8.47 -1.25 -0.29
N ARG A 30 7.86 -0.93 0.85
CA ARG A 30 8.35 -1.31 2.17
C ARG A 30 8.50 -2.84 2.31
N LEU A 31 7.48 -3.60 1.92
CA LEU A 31 7.51 -5.07 1.91
C LEU A 31 8.62 -5.60 0.99
N MET A 32 8.80 -4.99 -0.18
CA MET A 32 9.85 -5.37 -1.13
C MET A 32 11.26 -5.08 -0.59
N LEU A 33 11.47 -3.92 0.03
CA LEU A 33 12.74 -3.58 0.69
C LEU A 33 13.05 -4.56 1.83
N ASN A 34 12.05 -4.86 2.67
CA ASN A 34 12.17 -5.79 3.78
C ASN A 34 12.46 -7.22 3.32
N TYR A 35 11.71 -7.74 2.35
CA TYR A 35 11.94 -9.06 1.77
C TYR A 35 13.34 -9.19 1.17
N LYS A 36 13.85 -8.11 0.56
CA LYS A 36 15.19 -8.07 -0.02
C LYS A 36 16.30 -7.76 0.98
N ASN A 37 15.98 -7.44 2.23
CA ASN A 37 16.92 -6.96 3.24
C ASN A 37 17.73 -5.73 2.79
N ILE A 38 17.08 -4.80 2.06
CA ILE A 38 17.71 -3.54 1.64
C ILE A 38 17.57 -2.54 2.80
N PRO A 39 18.67 -1.99 3.33
CA PRO A 39 18.60 -1.00 4.39
C PRO A 39 18.00 0.31 3.87
N TYR A 40 16.99 0.83 4.55
CA TYR A 40 16.38 2.11 4.21
C TYR A 40 16.07 2.95 5.44
N LYS A 41 15.90 4.24 5.23
CA LYS A 41 15.35 5.17 6.21
C LYS A 41 14.06 5.76 5.68
N THR A 42 13.06 5.90 6.52
CA THR A 42 11.81 6.57 6.16
C THR A 42 11.81 8.06 6.48
N ILE A 43 11.31 8.86 5.55
CA ILE A 43 10.93 10.25 5.76
C ILE A 43 9.42 10.34 5.60
N PHE A 44 8.71 10.63 6.69
CA PHE A 44 7.27 10.82 6.67
C PHE A 44 6.91 12.24 6.22
N LEU A 45 6.04 12.35 5.23
CA LEU A 45 5.53 13.60 4.70
C LEU A 45 4.03 13.70 4.98
N GLU A 46 3.60 14.85 5.46
CA GLU A 46 2.18 15.19 5.53
C GLU A 46 1.61 15.42 4.13
N PHE A 47 0.30 15.19 3.94
CA PHE A 47 -0.35 15.42 2.65
C PHE A 47 -0.04 16.77 1.96
N PRO A 48 -0.11 17.93 2.65
CA PRO A 48 0.20 19.22 2.02
C PRO A 48 1.69 19.39 1.66
N ASP A 49 2.57 18.57 2.23
CA ASP A 49 4.03 18.71 2.08
C ASP A 49 4.60 17.77 0.99
N ILE A 50 3.83 16.78 0.51
CA ILE A 50 4.25 15.84 -0.55
C ILE A 50 4.68 16.58 -1.82
N GLU A 51 3.79 17.40 -2.39
CA GLU A 51 4.09 18.10 -3.65
C GLU A 51 5.27 19.06 -3.55
N PRO A 52 5.35 19.99 -2.57
CA PRO A 52 6.49 20.90 -2.48
C PRO A 52 7.81 20.16 -2.24
N THR A 53 7.84 19.14 -1.37
CA THR A 53 9.07 18.37 -1.11
C THR A 53 9.54 17.62 -2.36
N LEU A 54 8.65 16.88 -3.03
CA LEU A 54 9.06 16.09 -4.21
C LEU A 54 9.48 17.00 -5.38
N LYS A 55 8.89 18.20 -5.52
CA LYS A 55 9.35 19.22 -6.47
C LYS A 55 10.77 19.70 -6.18
N GLU A 56 11.08 19.97 -4.92
CA GLU A 56 12.42 20.43 -4.50
C GLU A 56 13.50 19.39 -4.79
N LEU A 57 13.15 18.10 -4.71
CA LEU A 57 14.02 16.98 -5.08
C LEU A 57 14.18 16.78 -6.60
N GLY A 58 13.54 17.62 -7.42
CA GLY A 58 13.63 17.55 -8.88
C GLY A 58 12.83 16.40 -9.50
N LEU A 59 11.95 15.74 -8.74
CA LEU A 59 11.04 14.75 -9.29
C LEU A 59 10.00 15.42 -10.19
N VAL A 60 9.60 14.71 -11.23
CA VAL A 60 8.51 15.12 -12.12
C VAL A 60 7.50 13.97 -12.16
N PRO A 61 6.20 14.23 -12.02
CA PRO A 61 5.19 13.19 -12.19
C PRO A 61 5.29 12.57 -13.59
N GLY A 62 5.35 11.24 -13.65
CA GLY A 62 5.39 10.51 -14.90
C GLY A 62 4.07 10.64 -15.67
N GLU A 63 4.03 10.14 -16.91
CA GLU A 63 2.82 10.17 -17.75
C GLU A 63 1.60 9.51 -17.06
N SER A 64 1.83 8.52 -16.20
CA SER A 64 0.80 7.83 -15.42
C SER A 64 0.33 8.55 -14.16
N ALA A 65 1.08 9.55 -13.67
CA ALA A 65 0.80 10.28 -12.45
C ALA A 65 0.51 11.74 -12.78
N SER A 66 -0.75 12.17 -12.66
CA SER A 66 -1.11 13.59 -12.86
C SER A 66 -0.71 14.49 -11.68
N LYS A 67 -0.17 13.92 -10.60
CA LYS A 67 0.15 14.59 -9.33
C LYS A 67 1.38 13.98 -8.67
N TYR A 68 2.01 14.75 -7.78
CA TYR A 68 3.07 14.26 -6.89
C TYR A 68 2.47 13.33 -5.84
N THR A 69 3.05 12.14 -5.69
CA THR A 69 2.56 11.11 -4.76
C THR A 69 3.70 10.35 -4.10
N VAL A 70 3.39 9.69 -2.99
CA VAL A 70 4.27 8.68 -2.37
C VAL A 70 3.78 7.27 -2.76
N PRO A 71 4.66 6.26 -2.85
CA PRO A 71 6.07 6.29 -2.48
C PRO A 71 6.93 7.07 -3.48
N ALA A 72 7.96 7.71 -2.93
CA ALA A 72 9.15 8.12 -3.67
C ALA A 72 10.38 7.59 -2.94
N ILE A 73 11.47 7.34 -3.66
CA ILE A 73 12.74 6.95 -3.07
C ILE A 73 13.87 7.87 -3.54
N HIS A 74 14.87 8.00 -2.69
CA HIS A 74 16.22 8.41 -3.07
C HIS A 74 17.15 7.22 -2.88
N HIS A 75 17.74 6.75 -3.98
CA HIS A 75 18.82 5.78 -3.92
C HIS A 75 20.14 6.52 -3.71
N VAL A 76 20.70 6.38 -2.51
CA VAL A 76 21.87 7.11 -2.05
C VAL A 76 23.11 6.80 -2.90
N PRO A 77 23.45 5.53 -3.22
CA PRO A 77 24.65 5.21 -3.98
C PRO A 77 24.71 5.83 -5.39
N THR A 78 23.57 5.95 -6.08
CA THR A 78 23.52 6.50 -7.46
C THR A 78 22.95 7.91 -7.52
N HIS A 79 22.62 8.51 -6.36
CA HIS A 79 21.96 9.80 -6.26
C HIS A 79 20.72 9.93 -7.16
N THR A 80 19.90 8.87 -7.20
CA THR A 80 18.75 8.78 -8.11
C THR A 80 17.45 8.91 -7.32
N TYR A 81 16.55 9.78 -7.79
CA TYR A 81 15.21 9.94 -7.23
C TYR A 81 14.18 9.29 -8.15
N ILE A 82 13.27 8.52 -7.57
CA ILE A 82 12.23 7.80 -8.33
C ILE A 82 10.91 7.93 -7.59
N MET A 83 9.84 8.22 -8.32
CA MET A 83 8.47 8.26 -7.81
C MET A 83 7.65 7.13 -8.45
N ASP A 84 6.52 6.81 -7.83
CA ASP A 84 5.56 5.76 -8.21
C ASP A 84 6.05 4.33 -7.88
N SER A 85 5.15 3.57 -7.26
CA SER A 85 5.47 2.22 -6.74
C SER A 85 5.94 1.21 -7.81
N LEU A 86 5.51 1.31 -9.07
CA LEU A 86 5.90 0.35 -10.12
C LEU A 86 7.29 0.67 -10.72
N PRO A 87 7.60 1.92 -11.13
CA PRO A 87 8.96 2.30 -11.49
C PRO A 87 9.98 1.99 -10.40
N ILE A 88 9.62 2.26 -9.13
CA ILE A 88 10.48 1.93 -7.98
C ILE A 88 10.71 0.41 -7.90
N ALA A 89 9.67 -0.41 -8.04
CA ALA A 89 9.82 -1.87 -7.99
C ALA A 89 10.73 -2.39 -9.13
N HIS A 90 10.58 -1.88 -10.36
CA HIS A 90 11.48 -2.21 -11.47
C HIS A 90 12.94 -1.83 -11.19
N PHE A 91 13.15 -0.65 -10.61
CA PHE A 91 14.48 -0.20 -10.21
C PHE A 91 15.09 -1.11 -9.13
N LEU A 92 14.31 -1.50 -8.12
CA LEU A 92 14.75 -2.38 -7.04
C LEU A 92 15.06 -3.80 -7.54
N GLU A 93 14.24 -4.39 -8.43
CA GLU A 93 14.56 -5.67 -9.06
C GLU A 93 15.85 -5.61 -9.88
N SER A 94 16.07 -4.50 -10.61
CA SER A 94 17.25 -4.35 -11.47
C SER A 94 18.53 -4.13 -10.66
N THR A 95 18.44 -3.34 -9.57
CA THR A 95 19.59 -2.96 -8.75
C THR A 95 19.92 -4.01 -7.68
N TYR A 96 18.89 -4.67 -7.14
CA TYR A 96 18.97 -5.67 -6.08
C TYR A 96 18.26 -6.96 -6.53
N PRO A 97 18.84 -7.75 -7.45
CA PRO A 97 18.14 -8.85 -8.12
C PRO A 97 17.85 -10.06 -7.21
N ASN A 98 18.48 -10.14 -6.03
CA ASN A 98 18.33 -11.25 -5.10
C ASN A 98 17.82 -10.77 -3.74
N PRO A 99 16.82 -11.45 -3.15
CA PRO A 99 15.93 -12.44 -3.75
C PRO A 99 15.04 -11.83 -4.85
N HIS A 100 14.80 -12.57 -5.93
CA HIS A 100 13.93 -12.13 -7.04
C HIS A 100 12.46 -12.01 -6.61
N VAL A 101 11.78 -10.96 -7.09
CA VAL A 101 10.33 -10.73 -6.89
C VAL A 101 9.66 -10.59 -8.27
N PRO A 102 8.82 -11.55 -8.69
CA PRO A 102 8.03 -11.40 -9.91
C PRO A 102 7.13 -10.16 -9.82
N LEU A 103 7.36 -9.18 -10.70
CA LEU A 103 6.60 -7.93 -10.74
C LEU A 103 5.28 -8.04 -11.50
N THR A 104 5.16 -9.04 -12.37
CA THR A 104 3.96 -9.28 -13.17
C THR A 104 3.77 -10.76 -13.43
N SER A 105 2.51 -11.19 -13.54
CA SER A 105 2.07 -12.50 -14.00
C SER A 105 0.64 -12.38 -14.51
N GLU A 106 0.18 -13.30 -15.36
CA GLU A 106 -1.21 -13.30 -15.85
C GLU A 106 -2.22 -13.36 -14.68
N LEU A 107 -1.97 -14.27 -13.73
CA LEU A 107 -2.79 -14.39 -12.52
C LEU A 107 -2.74 -13.12 -11.66
N GLY A 108 -1.55 -12.55 -11.46
CA GLY A 108 -1.38 -11.33 -10.68
C GLY A 108 -2.12 -10.13 -11.27
N VAL A 109 -2.07 -9.96 -12.59
CA VAL A 109 -2.83 -8.92 -13.31
C VAL A 109 -4.33 -9.14 -13.14
N GLU A 110 -4.82 -10.38 -13.29
CA GLU A 110 -6.24 -10.69 -13.10
C GLU A 110 -6.70 -10.37 -11.67
N ILE A 111 -5.93 -10.79 -10.66
CA ILE A 111 -6.20 -10.51 -9.25
C ILE A 111 -6.22 -9.00 -9.03
N GLU A 112 -5.18 -8.27 -9.43
CA GLU A 112 -5.09 -6.82 -9.19
C GLU A 112 -6.23 -6.05 -9.87
N THR A 113 -6.59 -6.41 -11.10
CA THR A 113 -7.70 -5.78 -11.83
C THR A 113 -9.04 -6.00 -11.12
N LYS A 114 -9.34 -7.24 -10.73
CA LYS A 114 -10.60 -7.54 -10.02
C LYS A 114 -10.60 -6.95 -8.60
N ALA A 115 -9.47 -7.06 -7.90
CA ALA A 115 -9.27 -6.55 -6.56
C ALA A 115 -9.44 -5.04 -6.50
N ARG A 116 -8.92 -4.26 -7.46
CA ARG A 116 -9.11 -2.79 -7.49
C ARG A 116 -10.59 -2.39 -7.54
N GLY A 117 -11.43 -3.17 -8.21
CA GLY A 117 -12.88 -2.93 -8.23
C GLY A 117 -13.54 -3.13 -6.87
N VAL A 118 -13.16 -4.17 -6.12
CA VAL A 118 -13.77 -4.53 -4.83
C VAL A 118 -13.09 -3.84 -3.64
N LEU A 119 -11.75 -3.92 -3.53
CA LEU A 119 -10.95 -3.21 -2.54
C LEU A 119 -11.14 -1.70 -2.67
N GLY A 120 -11.24 -1.18 -3.89
CA GLY A 120 -11.48 0.24 -4.11
C GLY A 120 -12.80 0.69 -3.46
N ARG A 121 -13.87 -0.10 -3.58
CA ARG A 121 -15.16 0.20 -2.94
C ARG A 121 -15.10 0.07 -1.42
N ALA A 122 -14.45 -0.97 -0.90
CA ALA A 122 -14.27 -1.16 0.54
C ALA A 122 -13.43 -0.02 1.15
N ILE A 123 -12.31 0.32 0.54
CA ILE A 123 -11.46 1.44 0.96
C ILE A 123 -12.24 2.75 0.92
N TYR A 124 -12.96 3.02 -0.18
CA TYR A 124 -13.70 4.26 -0.35
C TYR A 124 -14.85 4.41 0.66
N SER A 125 -15.65 3.36 0.86
CA SER A 125 -16.85 3.42 1.70
C SER A 125 -16.57 3.21 3.19
N SER A 126 -15.54 2.44 3.54
CA SER A 126 -15.29 1.99 4.91
C SER A 126 -13.99 2.56 5.49
N VAL A 127 -12.92 2.66 4.70
CA VAL A 127 -11.59 3.03 5.24
C VAL A 127 -11.38 4.54 5.20
N MET A 128 -11.64 5.20 4.07
CA MET A 128 -11.47 6.64 3.86
C MET A 128 -12.15 7.52 4.93
N PRO A 129 -13.42 7.30 5.34
CA PRO A 129 -14.06 8.11 6.37
C PRO A 129 -13.46 7.91 7.77
N ARG A 130 -12.67 6.85 7.96
CA ARG A 130 -11.97 6.53 9.21
C ARG A 130 -10.51 6.98 9.18
N GLU A 131 -9.89 7.04 7.99
CA GLU A 131 -8.49 7.47 7.77
C GLU A 131 -8.22 8.87 8.36
N ILE A 132 -9.18 9.79 8.26
CA ILE A 132 -9.04 11.13 8.83
C ILE A 132 -8.70 11.13 10.34
N ARG A 133 -9.09 10.09 11.08
CA ARG A 133 -8.88 9.98 12.54
C ARG A 133 -7.42 9.71 12.93
N ILE A 134 -6.59 9.25 11.98
CA ILE A 134 -5.16 8.99 12.21
C ILE A 134 -4.26 10.09 11.62
N LEU A 135 -4.85 11.16 11.06
CA LEU A 135 -4.10 12.27 10.48
C LEU A 135 -3.88 13.40 11.49
N SER A 136 -2.79 14.15 11.32
CA SER A 136 -2.55 15.41 12.04
C SER A 136 -3.65 16.45 11.70
N PRO A 137 -3.83 17.53 12.48
CA PRO A 137 -4.77 18.60 12.12
C PRO A 137 -4.54 19.20 10.72
N ARG A 138 -3.29 19.42 10.31
CA ARG A 138 -2.95 19.96 8.97
C ARG A 138 -3.37 18.99 7.87
N SER A 139 -3.02 17.71 8.05
CA SER A 139 -3.38 16.66 7.11
C SER A 139 -4.88 16.38 7.08
N GLN A 140 -5.60 16.50 8.21
CA GLN A 140 -7.05 16.41 8.27
C GLN A 140 -7.74 17.50 7.45
N GLU A 141 -7.29 18.76 7.55
CA GLU A 141 -7.84 19.87 6.77
C GLU A 141 -7.67 19.61 5.26
N TYR A 142 -6.44 19.27 4.84
CA TYR A 142 -6.16 18.93 3.45
C TYR A 142 -7.02 17.74 2.98
N PHE A 143 -7.06 16.67 3.78
CA PHE A 143 -7.77 15.44 3.45
C PHE A 143 -9.26 15.69 3.30
N ARG A 144 -9.90 16.35 4.28
CA ARG A 144 -11.32 16.69 4.21
C ARG A 144 -11.63 17.54 2.99
N ARG A 145 -10.91 18.65 2.79
CA ARG A 145 -11.12 19.55 1.63
C ARG A 145 -11.04 18.80 0.30
N THR A 146 -10.03 17.96 0.12
CA THR A 146 -9.79 17.28 -1.15
C THR A 146 -10.71 16.10 -1.39
N ARG A 147 -11.02 15.30 -0.35
CA ARG A 147 -11.88 14.11 -0.47
C ARG A 147 -13.34 14.50 -0.55
N GLU A 148 -13.81 15.43 0.28
CA GLU A 148 -15.21 15.89 0.22
C GLU A 148 -15.53 16.63 -1.08
N ALA A 149 -14.58 17.39 -1.63
CA ALA A 149 -14.73 17.97 -2.96
C ALA A 149 -14.89 16.90 -4.06
N SER A 150 -14.21 15.76 -3.92
CA SER A 150 -14.34 14.62 -4.85
C SER A 150 -15.61 13.80 -4.61
N LEU A 151 -16.05 13.69 -3.35
CA LEU A 151 -17.27 12.97 -2.94
C LEU A 151 -18.54 13.75 -3.28
N GLY A 152 -18.47 15.08 -3.22
CA GLY A 152 -19.64 15.96 -3.28
C GLY A 152 -20.47 16.00 -1.99
N HIS A 153 -20.01 15.37 -0.92
CA HIS A 153 -20.66 15.30 0.38
C HIS A 153 -19.63 15.03 1.50
N ARG A 154 -20.07 14.93 2.76
CA ARG A 154 -19.15 14.76 3.89
C ARG A 154 -18.60 13.34 3.95
N LEU A 155 -17.41 13.19 4.55
CA LEU A 155 -16.84 11.87 4.81
C LEU A 155 -17.77 11.01 5.67
N GLU A 156 -18.40 11.60 6.68
CA GLU A 156 -19.26 10.87 7.62
C GLU A 156 -20.49 10.24 6.94
N ASP A 157 -21.01 10.87 5.88
CA ASP A 157 -22.20 10.40 5.16
C ASP A 157 -21.98 9.02 4.49
N LEU A 158 -20.72 8.59 4.32
CA LEU A 158 -20.38 7.25 3.84
C LEU A 158 -20.76 6.15 4.83
N LEU A 159 -20.82 6.48 6.12
CA LEU A 159 -21.11 5.54 7.22
C LEU A 159 -22.52 5.71 7.80
N ASP A 160 -23.35 6.58 7.22
CA ASP A 160 -24.70 6.84 7.71
C ASP A 160 -25.63 5.63 7.49
N GLY A 161 -26.32 5.23 8.56
CA GLY A 161 -27.30 4.15 8.53
C GLY A 161 -26.68 2.82 8.12
N ASP A 162 -27.24 2.19 7.09
CA ASP A 162 -26.82 0.89 6.55
C ASP A 162 -26.00 1.01 5.25
N ARG A 163 -25.52 2.22 4.90
CA ARG A 163 -24.77 2.44 3.65
C ARG A 163 -23.52 1.57 3.54
N GLU A 164 -22.72 1.51 4.59
CA GLU A 164 -21.53 0.67 4.63
C GLU A 164 -21.89 -0.80 4.42
N GLU A 165 -22.87 -1.32 5.16
CA GLU A 165 -23.32 -2.71 5.05
C GLU A 165 -23.83 -3.06 3.64
N ARG A 166 -24.65 -2.20 3.03
CA ARG A 166 -25.11 -2.41 1.64
C ARG A 166 -23.97 -2.48 0.64
N VAL A 167 -22.91 -1.68 0.83
CA VAL A 167 -21.73 -1.75 -0.04
C VAL A 167 -21.02 -3.08 0.13
N TRP A 168 -20.85 -3.54 1.37
CA TRP A 168 -20.24 -4.84 1.65
C TRP A 168 -21.03 -6.02 1.10
N ASP A 169 -22.34 -6.03 1.28
CA ASP A 169 -23.22 -7.05 0.70
C ASP A 169 -23.08 -7.09 -0.83
N GLY A 170 -23.01 -5.91 -1.46
CA GLY A 170 -22.86 -5.79 -2.92
C GLY A 170 -21.49 -6.18 -3.47
N VAL A 171 -20.46 -6.34 -2.63
CA VAL A 171 -19.12 -6.78 -3.06
C VAL A 171 -18.73 -8.16 -2.55
N SER A 172 -19.53 -8.78 -1.67
CA SER A 172 -19.20 -10.03 -0.98
C SER A 172 -18.83 -11.17 -1.94
N ASP A 173 -19.67 -11.43 -2.96
CA ASP A 173 -19.40 -12.50 -3.93
C ASP A 173 -18.13 -12.23 -4.74
N ALA A 174 -17.90 -10.97 -5.12
CA ALA A 174 -16.73 -10.58 -5.89
C ALA A 174 -15.44 -10.65 -5.05
N MET A 175 -15.52 -10.30 -3.77
CA MET A 175 -14.45 -10.51 -2.78
C MET A 175 -14.11 -11.99 -2.63
N GLY A 176 -15.13 -12.86 -2.50
CA GLY A 176 -14.94 -14.32 -2.49
C GLY A 176 -14.25 -14.82 -3.77
N ALA A 177 -14.69 -14.36 -4.94
CA ALA A 177 -14.11 -14.76 -6.23
C ALA A 177 -12.64 -14.33 -6.38
N VAL A 178 -12.26 -13.13 -5.93
CA VAL A 178 -10.84 -12.71 -5.89
C VAL A 178 -10.06 -13.58 -4.90
N GLY A 179 -10.66 -13.92 -3.76
CA GLY A 179 -10.07 -14.81 -2.78
C GLY A 179 -9.75 -16.22 -3.33
N GLU A 180 -10.63 -16.78 -4.16
CA GLU A 180 -10.35 -18.04 -4.85
C GLU A 180 -9.17 -17.92 -5.84
N LEU A 181 -9.08 -16.80 -6.56
CA LEU A 181 -7.93 -16.55 -7.45
C LEU A 181 -6.61 -16.47 -6.68
N ILE A 182 -6.62 -15.82 -5.51
CA ILE A 182 -5.44 -15.74 -4.63
C ILE A 182 -4.97 -17.15 -4.24
N ARG A 183 -5.90 -18.09 -4.03
CA ARG A 183 -5.59 -19.46 -3.62
C ARG A 183 -5.25 -20.43 -4.75
N THR A 184 -5.17 -19.96 -6.00
CA THR A 184 -4.90 -20.81 -7.19
C THR A 184 -3.71 -21.74 -7.00
N HIS A 185 -2.62 -21.26 -6.38
CA HIS A 185 -1.39 -22.04 -6.14
C HIS A 185 -1.17 -22.38 -4.66
N SER A 186 -2.23 -22.41 -3.84
CA SER A 186 -2.12 -22.67 -2.40
C SER A 186 -1.53 -24.05 -2.04
N ALA A 187 -1.58 -25.01 -2.96
CA ALA A 187 -0.92 -26.31 -2.81
C ALA A 187 0.61 -26.23 -2.96
N ASP A 188 1.11 -25.23 -3.69
CA ASP A 188 2.54 -25.05 -4.00
C ASP A 188 3.25 -24.12 -3.01
N GLY A 189 2.48 -23.36 -2.22
CA GLY A 189 2.98 -22.52 -1.15
C GLY A 189 1.98 -21.44 -0.73
N PRO A 190 2.35 -20.59 0.24
CA PRO A 190 1.42 -19.64 0.86
C PRO A 190 1.22 -18.34 0.06
N PHE A 191 1.98 -18.14 -1.02
CA PHE A 191 1.91 -16.92 -1.85
C PHE A 191 1.11 -17.17 -3.13
N VAL A 192 0.68 -16.10 -3.79
CA VAL A 192 -0.13 -16.12 -5.03
C VAL A 192 0.52 -16.97 -6.14
N LEU A 193 1.85 -16.95 -6.22
CA LEU A 193 2.63 -17.73 -7.20
C LEU A 193 3.31 -18.98 -6.57
N GLY A 194 2.81 -19.44 -5.42
CA GLY A 194 3.29 -20.63 -4.73
C GLY A 194 4.30 -20.32 -3.62
N ALA A 195 5.54 -20.76 -3.79
CA ALA A 195 6.51 -20.85 -2.69
C ALA A 195 7.17 -19.52 -2.26
N ARG A 196 7.18 -18.49 -3.11
CA ARG A 196 7.86 -17.20 -2.85
C ARG A 196 6.94 -16.02 -3.16
N PRO A 197 7.10 -14.88 -2.45
CA PRO A 197 6.25 -13.71 -2.68
C PRO A 197 6.50 -13.10 -4.07
N SER A 198 5.43 -12.57 -4.62
CA SER A 198 5.39 -11.73 -5.81
C SER A 198 4.97 -10.30 -5.44
N TYR A 199 5.05 -9.39 -6.41
CA TYR A 199 4.56 -8.03 -6.21
C TYR A 199 3.05 -7.98 -5.93
N THR A 200 2.28 -8.96 -6.44
CA THR A 200 0.85 -9.09 -6.16
C THR A 200 0.59 -9.46 -4.70
N ASP A 201 1.43 -10.29 -4.08
CA ASP A 201 1.35 -10.56 -2.63
C ASP A 201 1.55 -9.28 -1.82
N PHE A 202 2.53 -8.44 -2.21
CA PHE A 202 2.76 -7.14 -1.57
C PHE A 202 1.63 -6.14 -1.81
N PHE A 203 0.98 -6.19 -2.98
CA PHE A 203 -0.24 -5.42 -3.25
C PHE A 203 -1.36 -5.77 -2.26
N ILE A 204 -1.59 -7.07 -2.02
CA ILE A 204 -2.65 -7.57 -1.13
C ILE A 204 -2.29 -7.26 0.33
N ALA A 205 -1.12 -7.73 0.79
CA ALA A 205 -0.68 -7.57 2.17
C ALA A 205 -0.53 -6.10 2.56
N GLY A 206 0.01 -5.25 1.68
CA GLY A 206 0.14 -3.81 1.92
C GLY A 206 -1.21 -3.09 2.01
N SER A 207 -2.19 -3.53 1.23
CA SER A 207 -3.57 -3.02 1.34
C SER A 207 -4.20 -3.42 2.67
N LEU A 208 -4.08 -4.69 3.07
CA LEU A 208 -4.61 -5.19 4.33
C LEU A 208 -3.94 -4.55 5.56
N GLN A 209 -2.62 -4.33 5.50
CA GLN A 209 -1.89 -3.64 6.56
C GLN A 209 -2.33 -2.18 6.71
N CYS A 210 -2.52 -1.46 5.60
CA CYS A 210 -3.12 -0.12 5.60
C CYS A 210 -4.49 -0.13 6.31
N ILE A 211 -5.38 -1.04 5.89
CA ILE A 211 -6.72 -1.17 6.46
C ILE A 211 -6.63 -1.40 7.97
N ARG A 212 -5.75 -2.31 8.42
CA ARG A 212 -5.56 -2.62 9.84
C ARG A 212 -5.10 -1.42 10.66
N VAL A 213 -4.18 -0.62 10.14
CA VAL A 213 -3.69 0.59 10.82
C VAL A 213 -4.78 1.65 10.97
N VAL A 214 -5.67 1.76 9.97
CA VAL A 214 -6.80 2.69 9.96
C VAL A 214 -7.95 2.21 10.83
N ASP A 215 -8.41 0.97 10.64
CA ASP A 215 -9.52 0.36 11.37
C ASP A 215 -9.40 -1.17 11.42
N GLU A 216 -9.18 -1.71 12.61
CA GLU A 216 -9.08 -3.15 12.86
C GLU A 216 -10.37 -3.91 12.51
N GLY A 217 -11.55 -3.31 12.71
CA GLY A 217 -12.83 -3.95 12.40
C GLY A 217 -13.01 -4.23 10.91
N VAL A 218 -12.62 -3.27 10.07
CA VAL A 218 -12.61 -3.44 8.60
C VAL A 218 -11.58 -4.49 8.18
N PHE A 219 -10.39 -4.51 8.80
CA PHE A 219 -9.39 -5.55 8.56
C PHE A 219 -9.93 -6.95 8.89
N GLN A 220 -10.55 -7.11 10.06
CA GLN A 220 -11.18 -8.38 10.48
C GLN A 220 -12.30 -8.83 9.52
N ARG A 221 -13.00 -7.88 8.88
CA ARG A 221 -13.99 -8.21 7.84
C ARG A 221 -13.32 -8.71 6.56
N MET A 222 -12.21 -8.10 6.16
CA MET A 222 -11.45 -8.46 4.95
C MET A 222 -10.85 -9.86 5.02
N ILE A 223 -10.20 -10.21 6.13
CA ILE A 223 -9.52 -11.51 6.27
C ILE A 223 -10.45 -12.71 6.43
N LYS A 224 -11.77 -12.48 6.58
CA LYS A 224 -12.77 -13.55 6.55
C LYS A 224 -12.99 -14.11 5.15
N TYR A 225 -12.66 -13.34 4.11
CA TYR A 225 -12.73 -13.84 2.76
C TYR A 225 -11.52 -14.76 2.48
N PRO A 226 -11.74 -15.89 1.78
CA PRO A 226 -10.70 -16.73 1.20
C PRO A 226 -9.41 -16.04 0.76
N GLY A 227 -8.24 -16.57 1.14
CA GLY A 227 -6.94 -16.19 0.58
C GLY A 227 -6.34 -14.88 1.13
N TYR A 228 -7.17 -13.92 1.55
CA TYR A 228 -6.68 -12.62 2.04
C TYR A 228 -5.90 -12.75 3.35
N GLY A 229 -6.43 -13.51 4.31
CA GLY A 229 -5.77 -13.74 5.59
C GLY A 229 -4.48 -14.53 5.43
N GLU A 230 -4.52 -15.59 4.62
CA GLU A 230 -3.39 -16.50 4.39
C GLU A 230 -2.20 -15.77 3.74
N VAL A 231 -2.43 -14.97 2.69
CA VAL A 231 -1.37 -14.16 2.06
C VAL A 231 -0.84 -13.09 3.01
N TYR A 232 -1.71 -12.46 3.80
CA TYR A 232 -1.28 -11.48 4.79
C TYR A 232 -0.38 -12.10 5.86
N GLU A 233 -0.78 -13.25 6.41
CA GLU A 233 0.01 -14.02 7.38
C GLU A 233 1.37 -14.43 6.81
N ALA A 234 1.41 -14.86 5.54
CA ALA A 234 2.65 -15.21 4.85
C ALA A 234 3.61 -14.01 4.69
N CYS A 235 3.07 -12.79 4.62
CA CYS A 235 3.85 -11.56 4.51
C CYS A 235 4.22 -10.93 5.87
N LEU A 236 3.68 -11.39 7.01
CA LEU A 236 3.95 -10.82 8.34
C LEU A 236 5.44 -10.68 8.67
N PRO A 237 6.33 -11.64 8.34
CA PRO A 237 7.76 -11.49 8.60
C PRO A 237 8.40 -10.25 7.93
N PHE A 238 7.79 -9.74 6.84
CA PHE A 238 8.24 -8.55 6.13
C PHE A 238 7.49 -7.28 6.55
N VAL A 239 6.40 -7.41 7.32
CA VAL A 239 5.65 -6.28 7.90
C VAL A 239 6.28 -5.84 9.23
N GLU A 240 6.75 -6.80 10.03
CA GLU A 240 7.23 -6.57 11.40
C GLU A 240 8.70 -6.13 11.49
N THR A 241 9.44 -6.18 10.39
CA THR A 241 10.81 -5.63 10.29
C THR A 241 10.77 -4.12 10.53
N GLN A 242 11.39 -3.68 11.63
CA GLN A 242 11.52 -2.27 12.00
C GLN A 242 12.57 -1.58 11.12
N ASP A 243 12.31 -0.30 10.81
CA ASP A 243 13.24 0.65 10.17
C ASP A 243 14.50 0.90 11.01
#